data_AF-A0A9R1TR82-F1
#
_entry.id   AF-A0A9R1TR82-F1
#
_cell.length_a   1.000
_cell.length_b   1.000
_cell.length_c   1.000
_cell.angle_alpha   90.00
_cell.angle_beta   90.00
_cell.angle_gamma   90.00
#
_symmetry.space_group_name_H-M   'P 1'
#
loop_
_entity.id
_entity.type
_entity.pdbx_description
1 polymer ?
#
loop_
_entity_poly.entity_id
_entity_poly.type
_entity_poly.pdbx_seq_one_letter_code
_entity_poly.pdbx_strand_id
1 'polypeptide(L)'
;MDIIISIQAFRGKNGKFLPKEIAVADIEGLFLSHWVLNAPYPYLDLSTCWRETNNRLTTNHHGIEWHDGDAEITDALHNIRELSRNVRHIFMIGAEETAYLQILCAREIINLDTKGEFKNNAGLSNETTPVCYLHVMKNKMANRRHICALRTVLNMRQSLTHKKGENNQASRYSKSETEDEEFSEAQAVDTKTPICKET
;
A
#
# COMPACT_ATOMS: atom_id res chain seq x y z
N MET A 1 -6.25 7.94 9.12
CA MET A 1 -5.66 7.71 7.79
C MET A 1 -5.08 6.32 7.72
N ASP A 2 -5.37 5.59 6.66
CA ASP A 2 -4.74 4.29 6.35
C ASP A 2 -3.81 4.50 5.15
N ILE A 3 -2.58 4.01 5.21
CA ILE A 3 -1.59 4.25 4.15
C ILE A 3 -1.04 2.97 3.55
N ILE A 4 -0.63 3.06 2.30
CA ILE A 4 0.12 2.03 1.59
C ILE A 4 1.54 2.55 1.40
N ILE A 5 2.53 1.70 1.67
CA ILE A 5 3.94 1.99 1.39
C ILE A 5 4.49 0.91 0.46
N SER A 6 5.19 1.32 -0.60
CA SER A 6 5.98 0.43 -1.45
C SER A 6 7.43 0.90 -1.45
N ILE A 7 8.36 -0.05 -1.34
CA ILE A 7 9.80 0.22 -1.40
C ILE A 7 10.39 -0.60 -2.54
N GLN A 8 11.29 -0.01 -3.30
CA GLN A 8 12.27 -0.72 -4.15
C GLN A 8 13.64 -0.51 -3.52
N ALA A 9 14.48 -1.53 -3.53
CA ALA A 9 15.74 -1.49 -2.82
C ALA A 9 16.88 -2.17 -3.58
N PHE A 10 18.08 -1.72 -3.26
CA PHE A 10 19.33 -2.38 -3.59
C PHE A 10 19.88 -3.16 -2.41
N ARG A 11 20.98 -3.87 -2.68
CA ARG A 11 21.89 -4.42 -1.68
C ARG A 11 23.02 -3.45 -1.42
N GLY A 12 23.11 -3.00 -0.18
CA GLY A 12 24.19 -2.15 0.31
C GLY A 12 25.42 -2.94 0.79
N LYS A 13 26.30 -2.26 1.53
CA LYS A 13 27.46 -2.88 2.20
C LYS A 13 26.97 -4.04 3.07
N ASN A 14 27.68 -5.17 2.99
CA ASN A 14 27.33 -6.42 3.67
C ASN A 14 25.93 -6.97 3.34
N GLY A 15 25.38 -6.65 2.16
CA GLY A 15 24.08 -7.16 1.70
C GLY A 15 22.88 -6.52 2.37
N LYS A 16 23.09 -5.46 3.15
CA LYS A 16 22.01 -4.74 3.84
C LYS A 16 20.97 -4.23 2.85
N PHE A 17 19.70 -4.30 3.24
CA PHE A 17 18.61 -3.69 2.49
C PHE A 17 18.83 -2.17 2.41
N LEU A 18 18.89 -1.63 1.20
CA LEU A 18 19.12 -0.21 0.96
C LEU A 18 17.97 0.34 0.11
N PRO A 19 17.00 1.05 0.71
CA PRO A 19 15.91 1.66 -0.04
C PRO A 19 16.44 2.56 -1.17
N LYS A 20 15.79 2.47 -2.33
CA LYS A 20 16.14 3.22 -3.54
C LYS A 20 14.98 3.99 -4.13
N GLU A 21 13.77 3.45 -4.06
CA GLU A 21 12.55 4.17 -4.39
C GLU A 21 11.53 3.90 -3.30
N ILE A 22 10.84 4.95 -2.84
CA ILE A 22 9.78 4.81 -1.86
C ILE A 22 8.57 5.58 -2.35
N ALA A 23 7.40 4.98 -2.26
CA ALA A 23 6.13 5.68 -2.46
C ALA A 23 5.18 5.41 -1.31
N VAL A 24 4.40 6.42 -0.97
CA VAL A 24 3.38 6.36 0.07
C VAL A 24 2.09 6.97 -0.47
N ALA A 25 0.97 6.28 -0.27
CA ALA A 25 -0.35 6.78 -0.65
C ALA A 25 -1.34 6.60 0.50
N ASP A 26 -2.15 7.62 0.76
CA ASP A 26 -3.40 7.43 1.51
C ASP A 26 -4.38 6.61 0.65
N ILE A 27 -5.05 5.66 1.29
CA ILE A 27 -6.06 4.82 0.63
C ILE A 27 -7.28 5.64 0.21
N GLU A 28 -7.73 6.57 1.06
CA GLU A 28 -9.01 7.29 0.89
C GLU A 28 -8.81 8.78 0.58
N GLY A 29 -7.65 9.33 0.95
CA GLY A 29 -7.34 10.75 0.75
C GLY A 29 -6.49 11.05 -0.49
N LEU A 30 -6.07 12.32 -0.56
CA LEU A 30 -5.26 12.87 -1.66
C LEU A 30 -3.75 12.77 -1.39
N PHE A 31 -3.34 12.39 -0.18
CA PHE A 31 -1.94 12.34 0.19
C PHE A 31 -1.20 11.29 -0.65
N LEU A 32 -0.14 11.74 -1.32
CA LEU A 32 0.75 10.93 -2.13
C LEU A 32 2.16 11.51 -2.00
N SER A 33 3.14 10.65 -1.75
CA SER A 33 4.54 11.05 -1.73
C SER A 33 5.38 9.98 -2.42
N HIS A 34 6.43 10.41 -3.09
CA HIS A 34 7.29 9.56 -3.90
C HIS A 34 8.70 10.12 -3.88
N TRP A 35 9.67 9.26 -3.58
CA TRP A 35 11.08 9.61 -3.48
C TRP A 35 11.93 8.59 -4.24
N VAL A 36 12.86 9.09 -5.05
CA VAL A 36 13.97 8.30 -5.59
C VAL A 36 15.22 8.73 -4.82
N LEU A 37 15.79 7.79 -4.07
CA LEU A 37 16.82 8.11 -3.08
C LEU A 37 18.21 8.10 -3.69
N ASN A 38 19.02 9.10 -3.33
CA ASN A 38 20.43 9.11 -3.64
C ASN A 38 21.17 7.97 -2.94
N ALA A 39 22.26 7.51 -3.58
CA ALA A 39 23.12 6.52 -2.95
C ALA A 39 23.89 7.18 -1.78
N PRO A 40 23.90 6.57 -0.59
CA PRO A 40 24.59 7.14 0.58
C PRO A 40 26.13 7.04 0.50
N TYR A 41 26.66 6.35 -0.52
CA TYR A 41 28.10 6.21 -0.74
C TYR A 41 28.40 5.81 -2.20
N PRO A 42 29.67 5.96 -2.65
CA PRO A 42 30.09 5.63 -4.02
C PRO A 42 29.85 4.15 -4.38
N TYR A 43 29.47 3.90 -5.63
CA TYR A 43 29.22 2.53 -6.14
C TYR A 43 30.41 1.58 -5.98
N LEU A 44 31.63 2.11 -6.08
CA LEU A 44 32.87 1.34 -5.96
C LEU A 44 33.09 0.77 -4.55
N ASP A 45 32.44 1.33 -3.53
CA ASP A 45 32.50 0.82 -2.16
C ASP A 45 31.72 -0.49 -1.96
N LEU A 46 30.89 -0.89 -2.93
CA LEU A 46 30.21 -2.19 -2.92
C LEU A 46 31.18 -3.32 -3.26
N SER A 47 30.95 -4.51 -2.71
CA SER A 47 31.61 -5.73 -3.18
C SER A 47 31.19 -6.02 -4.63
N THR A 48 32.04 -6.75 -5.38
CA THR A 48 31.70 -7.16 -6.76
C THR A 48 30.38 -7.91 -6.83
N CYS A 49 30.10 -8.80 -5.87
CA CYS A 49 28.85 -9.54 -5.79
C CYS A 49 27.62 -8.61 -5.66
N TRP A 50 27.68 -7.58 -4.80
CA TRP A 50 26.56 -6.65 -4.64
C TRP A 50 26.39 -5.70 -5.83
N ARG A 51 27.49 -5.31 -6.47
CA ARG A 51 27.46 -4.57 -7.75
C ARG A 51 26.72 -5.34 -8.82
N GLU A 52 27.08 -6.61 -9.03
CA GLU A 52 26.41 -7.47 -10.03
C GLU A 52 24.93 -7.67 -9.70
N THR A 53 24.60 -7.88 -8.43
CA THR A 53 23.21 -8.01 -7.97
C THR A 53 22.40 -6.76 -8.28
N ASN A 54 22.94 -5.58 -7.93
CA ASN A 54 22.25 -4.31 -8.17
C ASN A 54 22.12 -4.02 -9.67
N ASN A 55 23.13 -4.33 -10.48
CA ASN A 55 23.03 -4.18 -11.95
C ASN A 55 21.93 -5.07 -12.54
N ARG A 56 21.74 -6.28 -12.01
CA ARG A 56 20.62 -7.16 -12.41
C ARG A 56 19.28 -6.56 -12.01
N LEU A 57 19.17 -5.98 -10.81
CA LEU A 57 17.95 -5.31 -10.35
C LEU A 57 17.63 -4.07 -11.21
N THR A 58 18.62 -3.26 -11.54
CA THR A 58 18.47 -2.15 -12.48
C THR A 58 17.99 -2.65 -13.83
N THR A 59 18.66 -3.63 -14.43
CA THR A 59 18.36 -4.08 -15.80
C THR A 59 17.01 -4.80 -15.93
N ASN A 60 16.65 -5.60 -14.93
CA ASN A 60 15.54 -6.57 -15.04
C ASN A 60 14.35 -6.27 -14.11
N HIS A 61 14.49 -5.36 -13.15
CA HIS A 61 13.45 -5.09 -12.15
C HIS A 61 12.98 -3.65 -12.20
N HIS A 62 13.69 -2.72 -11.56
CA HIS A 62 13.21 -1.35 -11.35
C HIS A 62 13.86 -0.32 -12.29
N GLY A 63 14.92 -0.60 -13.05
CA GLY A 63 15.43 0.38 -14.02
C GLY A 63 16.17 1.59 -13.44
N ILE A 64 16.13 1.81 -12.13
CA ILE A 64 16.87 2.87 -11.42
C ILE A 64 18.37 2.55 -11.36
N GLU A 65 19.24 3.49 -11.74
CA GLU A 65 20.70 3.36 -11.60
C GLU A 65 21.15 3.62 -10.16
N TRP A 66 22.37 3.19 -9.81
CA TRP A 66 22.94 3.47 -8.49
C TRP A 66 22.97 4.97 -8.17
N HIS A 67 23.32 5.80 -9.15
CA HIS A 67 23.50 7.25 -9.00
C HIS A 67 22.23 8.06 -9.22
N ASP A 68 21.13 7.44 -9.65
CA ASP A 68 19.87 8.16 -9.86
C ASP A 68 19.26 8.58 -8.52
N GLY A 69 18.44 9.63 -8.54
CA GLY A 69 17.76 10.13 -7.35
C GLY A 69 18.14 11.56 -7.03
N ASP A 70 17.38 12.13 -6.12
CA ASP A 70 17.52 13.52 -5.67
C ASP A 70 17.18 13.67 -4.18
N ALA A 71 16.51 12.69 -3.59
CA ALA A 71 16.15 12.71 -2.18
C ALA A 71 17.23 12.07 -1.29
N GLU A 72 17.53 12.74 -0.18
CA GLU A 72 18.39 12.19 0.86
C GLU A 72 17.67 11.06 1.62
N ILE A 73 18.38 9.95 1.84
CA ILE A 73 17.82 8.77 2.50
C ILE A 73 17.39 9.07 3.94
N THR A 74 18.15 9.90 4.67
CA THR A 74 17.84 10.27 6.05
C THR A 74 16.51 11.00 6.15
N ASP A 75 16.25 11.91 5.21
CA ASP A 75 15.08 12.78 5.22
C ASP A 75 13.84 11.99 4.81
N ALA A 76 13.96 11.15 3.78
CA ALA A 76 12.86 10.26 3.37
C ALA A 76 12.47 9.29 4.51
N LEU A 77 13.46 8.66 5.16
CA LEU A 77 13.20 7.74 6.27
C LEU A 77 12.66 8.46 7.52
N HIS A 78 13.09 9.69 7.79
CA HIS A 78 12.52 10.53 8.84
C HIS A 78 11.05 10.83 8.55
N ASN A 79 10.72 11.29 7.34
CA ASN A 79 9.35 11.59 6.93
C ASN A 79 8.43 10.36 7.03
N ILE A 80 8.92 9.18 6.64
CA ILE A 80 8.16 7.93 6.78
C ILE A 80 7.89 7.61 8.24
N ARG A 81 8.89 7.77 9.13
CA ARG A 81 8.71 7.57 10.57
C ARG A 81 7.68 8.53 11.14
N GLU A 82 7.78 9.82 10.83
CA GLU A 82 6.83 10.83 11.32
C GLU A 82 5.40 10.55 10.83
N LEU A 83 5.25 10.26 9.53
CA LEU A 83 3.97 9.88 8.95
C LEU A 83 3.40 8.63 9.62
N SER A 84 4.25 7.63 9.87
CA SER A 84 3.84 6.36 10.46
C SER A 84 3.32 6.49 11.89
N ARG A 85 3.57 7.58 12.62
CA ARG A 85 3.08 7.75 14.00
C ARG A 85 1.56 7.96 14.07
N ASN A 86 0.99 8.64 13.08
CA ASN A 86 -0.39 9.15 13.16
C ASN A 86 -1.39 8.34 12.32
N VAL A 87 -0.92 7.34 11.57
CA VAL A 87 -1.76 6.48 10.74
C VAL A 87 -2.36 5.33 11.54
N ARG A 88 -3.53 4.83 11.14
CA ARG A 88 -4.15 3.67 11.81
C ARG A 88 -3.48 2.38 11.37
N HIS A 89 -3.40 2.17 10.05
CA HIS A 89 -2.83 0.98 9.44
C HIS A 89 -1.82 1.34 8.35
N ILE A 90 -0.81 0.48 8.21
CA ILE A 90 0.21 0.57 7.16
C ILE A 90 0.19 -0.73 6.38
N PHE A 91 -0.05 -0.64 5.09
CA PHE A 91 -0.12 -1.78 4.17
C PHE A 91 1.10 -1.81 3.26
N MET A 92 1.62 -3.00 3.00
CA MET A 92 2.79 -3.22 2.13
C MET A 92 2.69 -4.59 1.46
N ILE A 93 3.47 -4.81 0.40
CA ILE A 93 3.71 -6.13 -0.21
C ILE A 93 5.21 -6.41 -0.11
N GLY A 94 5.55 -7.67 0.16
CA GLY A 94 6.94 -8.13 0.22
C GLY A 94 7.41 -8.34 1.67
N ALA A 95 7.93 -9.54 1.93
CA ALA A 95 8.31 -9.94 3.28
C ALA A 95 9.52 -9.16 3.82
N GLU A 96 10.51 -8.90 2.98
CA GLU A 96 11.73 -8.20 3.38
C GLU A 96 11.47 -6.71 3.61
N GLU A 97 10.71 -6.08 2.73
CA GLU A 97 10.27 -4.69 2.83
C GLU A 97 9.45 -4.48 4.11
N THR A 98 8.54 -5.42 4.39
CA THR A 98 7.73 -5.42 5.61
C THR A 98 8.61 -5.46 6.85
N ALA A 99 9.57 -6.39 6.92
CA ALA A 99 10.48 -6.51 8.06
C ALA A 99 11.34 -5.24 8.24
N TYR A 100 11.84 -4.66 7.14
CA TYR A 100 12.57 -3.41 7.17
C TYR A 100 11.72 -2.26 7.75
N LEU A 101 10.48 -2.12 7.28
CA LEU A 101 9.60 -1.03 7.68
C LEU A 101 9.09 -1.20 9.12
N GLN A 102 8.85 -2.44 9.57
CA GLN A 102 8.51 -2.73 10.97
C GLN A 102 9.60 -2.24 11.92
N ILE A 103 10.88 -2.49 11.59
CA ILE A 103 12.03 -1.99 12.37
C ILE A 103 12.11 -0.46 12.28
N LEU A 104 11.92 0.11 11.09
CA LEU A 104 12.05 1.55 10.89
C LEU A 104 11.01 2.34 11.71
N CYS A 105 9.76 1.89 11.70
CA CYS A 105 8.63 2.60 12.28
C CYS A 105 8.27 2.13 13.70
N ALA A 106 8.82 1.01 14.16
CA ALA A 106 8.42 0.33 15.41
C ALA A 106 6.90 0.09 15.50
N ARG A 107 6.30 -0.32 14.38
CA ARG A 107 4.86 -0.54 14.23
C ARG A 107 4.59 -1.81 13.44
N GLU A 108 3.40 -2.36 13.67
CA GLU A 108 2.87 -3.43 12.84
C GLU A 108 2.63 -2.94 11.40
N ILE A 109 3.07 -3.74 10.44
CA ILE A 109 2.90 -3.53 9.00
C ILE A 109 2.11 -4.73 8.47
N ILE A 110 0.99 -4.46 7.81
CA ILE A 110 0.10 -5.48 7.24
C ILE A 110 0.64 -5.86 5.86
N ASN A 111 1.29 -7.02 5.80
CA ASN A 111 1.79 -7.57 4.54
C ASN A 111 0.65 -8.23 3.74
N LEU A 112 0.36 -7.67 2.57
CA LEU A 112 -0.70 -8.08 1.66
C LEU A 112 -0.27 -9.17 0.65
N ASP A 113 0.99 -9.62 0.72
CA ASP A 113 1.54 -10.66 -0.16
C ASP A 113 0.95 -12.06 0.09
N THR A 114 0.15 -12.22 1.14
CA THR A 114 -0.42 -13.51 1.56
C THR A 114 -1.42 -14.13 0.59
N LYS A 115 -1.84 -13.43 -0.49
CA LYS A 115 -2.89 -13.92 -1.39
C LYS A 115 -2.65 -13.78 -2.90
N GLY A 116 -1.50 -13.28 -3.35
CA GLY A 116 -1.23 -13.08 -4.79
C GLY A 116 -2.23 -12.14 -5.50
N GLU A 117 -2.97 -11.35 -4.74
CA GLU A 117 -4.11 -10.53 -5.20
C GLU A 117 -3.68 -9.24 -5.91
N PHE A 118 -2.44 -8.80 -5.72
CA PHE A 118 -1.91 -7.56 -6.25
C PHE A 118 -0.94 -7.84 -7.40
N LYS A 119 -1.48 -8.37 -8.51
CA LYS A 119 -0.72 -8.40 -9.76
C LYS A 119 -0.56 -6.97 -10.25
N ASN A 120 0.65 -6.64 -10.72
CA ASN A 120 0.95 -5.38 -11.41
C ASN A 120 0.09 -5.28 -12.68
N ASN A 121 -1.17 -4.90 -12.53
CA ASN A 121 -2.07 -4.69 -13.63
C ASN A 121 -1.56 -3.45 -14.37
N ALA A 122 -1.14 -3.65 -15.62
CA ALA A 122 -0.66 -2.60 -16.51
C ALA A 122 -1.76 -1.62 -16.96
N GLY A 123 -2.88 -1.53 -16.23
CA GLY A 123 -4.14 -0.95 -16.66
C GLY A 123 -4.46 0.45 -16.14
N LEU A 124 -3.56 1.13 -15.41
CA LEU A 124 -3.75 2.56 -15.12
C LEU A 124 -3.30 3.39 -16.34
N SER A 125 -4.15 3.40 -17.36
CA SER A 125 -4.06 4.26 -18.54
C SER A 125 -5.15 5.34 -18.49
N ASN A 126 -5.13 6.16 -17.44
CA ASN A 126 -5.88 7.41 -17.44
C ASN A 126 -4.84 8.54 -17.45
N GLU A 127 -4.99 9.51 -18.37
CA GLU A 127 -4.05 10.62 -18.61
C GLU A 127 -3.72 11.46 -17.37
N THR A 128 -4.54 11.36 -16.31
CA THR A 128 -4.42 12.13 -15.06
C THR A 128 -3.66 11.40 -13.93
N THR A 129 -3.19 10.18 -14.16
CA THR A 129 -2.52 9.40 -13.11
C THR A 129 -1.10 9.94 -12.86
N PRO A 130 -0.70 10.20 -11.61
CA PRO A 130 0.68 10.55 -11.29
C PRO A 130 1.67 9.52 -11.85
N VAL A 131 2.75 10.00 -12.47
CA VAL A 131 3.78 9.15 -13.07
C VAL A 131 5.15 9.41 -12.45
N CYS A 132 5.94 8.35 -12.33
CA CYS A 132 7.35 8.47 -11.97
C CYS A 132 8.12 8.88 -13.23
N TYR A 133 8.65 10.12 -13.25
CA TYR A 133 9.34 10.68 -14.40
C TYR A 133 10.57 9.87 -14.82
N LEU A 134 11.30 9.29 -13.86
CA LEU A 134 12.45 8.44 -14.12
C LEU A 134 12.06 7.25 -15.01
N HIS A 135 10.97 6.56 -14.67
CA HIS A 135 10.49 5.42 -15.46
C HIS A 135 9.83 5.84 -16.77
N VAL A 136 9.18 7.01 -16.84
CA VAL A 136 8.63 7.53 -18.11
C VAL A 136 9.73 7.73 -19.14
N MET A 137 10.87 8.29 -18.75
CA MET A 137 12.00 8.50 -19.67
C MET A 137 12.65 7.18 -20.07
N LYS A 138 12.93 6.30 -19.11
CA LYS A 138 13.62 5.02 -19.38
C LYS A 138 12.77 4.03 -20.18
N ASN A 139 11.47 3.93 -19.91
CA ASN A 139 10.59 3.01 -20.64
C ASN A 139 10.46 3.38 -22.13
N LYS A 140 10.52 4.68 -22.46
CA LYS A 140 10.54 5.14 -23.87
C LYS A 140 11.79 4.68 -24.61
N MET A 141 12.93 4.55 -23.91
CA MET A 141 14.21 4.17 -24.50
C MET A 141 14.43 2.66 -24.54
N ALA A 142 14.01 1.94 -23.49
CA ALA A 142 14.39 0.53 -23.30
C ALA A 142 13.37 -0.49 -23.83
N ASN A 143 12.17 -0.06 -24.26
CA ASN A 143 11.04 -0.95 -24.61
C ASN A 143 10.77 -2.05 -23.55
N ARG A 144 11.01 -1.72 -22.27
CA ARG A 144 10.80 -2.58 -21.11
C ARG A 144 9.94 -1.84 -20.10
N ARG A 145 9.13 -2.57 -19.32
CA ARG A 145 8.36 -2.01 -18.21
C ARG A 145 9.06 -2.35 -16.91
N HIS A 146 9.69 -1.34 -16.32
CA HIS A 146 10.27 -1.44 -14.99
C HIS A 146 9.21 -1.36 -13.88
N ILE A 147 9.45 -2.05 -12.78
CA ILE A 147 8.65 -1.96 -11.55
C ILE A 147 8.96 -0.62 -10.87
N CYS A 148 7.90 0.03 -10.38
CA CYS A 148 7.94 1.39 -9.85
C CYS A 148 7.13 1.43 -8.57
N ALA A 149 7.75 1.87 -7.46
CA ALA A 149 7.08 1.97 -6.16
C ALA A 149 5.80 2.81 -6.24
N LEU A 150 5.85 3.94 -6.96
CA LEU A 150 4.68 4.80 -7.16
C LEU A 150 3.56 4.07 -7.89
N ARG A 151 3.88 3.32 -8.96
CA ARG A 151 2.87 2.55 -9.68
C ARG A 151 2.27 1.46 -8.79
N THR A 152 3.10 0.80 -7.99
CA THR A 152 2.68 -0.24 -7.05
C THR A 152 1.67 0.31 -6.04
N VAL A 153 1.96 1.42 -5.36
CA VAL A 153 1.03 1.99 -4.37
C VAL A 153 -0.28 2.46 -5.01
N LEU A 154 -0.24 3.00 -6.23
CA LEU A 154 -1.45 3.42 -6.94
C LEU A 154 -2.34 2.23 -7.33
N ASN A 155 -1.73 1.14 -7.82
CA ASN A 155 -2.43 -0.11 -8.11
C ASN A 155 -3.08 -0.68 -6.83
N MET A 156 -2.31 -0.75 -5.74
CA MET A 156 -2.79 -1.24 -4.45
C MET A 156 -3.95 -0.39 -3.91
N ARG A 157 -3.83 0.94 -3.99
CA ARG A 157 -4.88 1.86 -3.57
C ARG A 157 -6.17 1.58 -4.31
N GLN A 158 -6.12 1.47 -5.63
CA GLN A 158 -7.28 1.15 -6.45
C GLN A 158 -7.91 -0.20 -6.05
N SER A 159 -7.11 -1.24 -5.87
CA SER A 159 -7.61 -2.55 -5.44
C SER A 159 -8.27 -2.53 -4.06
N LEU A 160 -7.71 -1.77 -3.11
CA LEU A 160 -8.26 -1.67 -1.75
C LEU A 160 -9.53 -0.80 -1.69
N THR A 161 -9.63 0.24 -2.52
CA THR A 161 -10.86 1.05 -2.59
C THR A 161 -12.00 0.29 -3.26
N HIS A 162 -11.75 -0.48 -4.32
CA HIS A 162 -12.78 -1.33 -4.96
C HIS A 162 -13.34 -2.38 -3.99
N LYS A 163 -12.49 -3.09 -3.24
CA LYS A 163 -12.94 -4.09 -2.25
C LYS A 163 -13.80 -3.49 -1.14
N LYS A 164 -13.51 -2.27 -0.70
CA LYS A 164 -14.38 -1.55 0.26
C LYS A 164 -15.74 -1.24 -0.36
N GLY A 165 -15.79 -0.84 -1.63
CA GLY A 165 -17.04 -0.60 -2.36
C GLY A 165 -17.91 -1.86 -2.47
N GLU A 166 -17.31 -2.98 -2.86
CA GLU A 166 -18.00 -4.28 -2.99
C GLU A 166 -18.54 -4.78 -1.65
N ASN A 167 -17.74 -4.71 -0.58
CA ASN A 167 -18.18 -5.10 0.76
C ASN A 167 -19.31 -4.21 1.30
N ASN A 168 -19.26 -2.91 1.01
CA ASN A 168 -20.33 -1.98 1.40
C ASN A 168 -21.62 -2.21 0.61
N GLN A 169 -21.52 -2.63 -0.66
CA GLN A 169 -22.68 -2.96 -1.49
C GLN A 169 -23.31 -4.30 -1.07
N ALA A 170 -22.50 -5.31 -0.78
CA ALA A 170 -22.95 -6.59 -0.23
C ALA A 170 -23.58 -6.44 1.16
N SER A 171 -23.03 -5.59 2.02
CA SER A 171 -23.60 -5.27 3.34
C SER A 171 -24.92 -4.51 3.26
N ARG A 172 -25.15 -3.69 2.23
CA ARG A 172 -26.45 -3.03 2.01
C ARG A 172 -27.52 -4.00 1.52
N TYR A 173 -27.15 -4.91 0.62
CA TYR A 173 -28.07 -5.94 0.11
C TYR A 173 -28.53 -6.92 1.20
N SER A 174 -27.62 -7.27 2.12
CA SER A 174 -27.93 -8.13 3.27
C SER A 174 -28.70 -7.42 4.40
N LYS A 175 -28.82 -6.09 4.36
CA LYS A 175 -29.61 -5.31 5.32
C LYS A 175 -31.01 -4.95 4.80
N SER A 176 -31.22 -4.98 3.49
CA SER A 176 -32.55 -4.81 2.87
C SER A 176 -33.44 -6.06 2.93
N GLU A 177 -32.88 -7.24 3.23
CA GLU A 177 -33.67 -8.49 3.35
C GLU A 177 -34.25 -8.72 4.76
N THR A 178 -34.06 -7.78 5.70
CA THR A 178 -34.51 -7.92 7.10
C THR A 178 -35.55 -6.90 7.56
N GLU A 179 -36.08 -6.04 6.68
CA GLU A 179 -37.07 -5.02 7.06
C GLU A 179 -38.46 -5.18 6.41
N ASP A 180 -38.72 -6.30 5.72
CA ASP A 180 -40.01 -6.58 5.07
C ASP A 180 -40.76 -7.79 5.68
N GLU A 181 -40.82 -7.93 7.01
CA GLU A 181 -41.85 -8.76 7.67
C GLU A 181 -42.20 -8.18 9.06
N GLU A 182 -42.98 -7.09 9.08
CA GLU A 182 -43.99 -6.90 10.13
C GLU A 182 -44.97 -5.79 9.75
N PHE A 183 -46.12 -6.17 9.21
CA PHE A 183 -47.31 -5.31 9.27
C PHE A 183 -48.58 -6.12 9.54
N SER A 184 -49.21 -5.73 10.65
CA SER A 184 -50.64 -5.76 10.99
C SER A 184 -51.34 -7.09 11.22
N GLU A 185 -51.83 -7.26 12.44
CA GLU A 185 -53.28 -7.39 12.66
C GLU A 185 -53.72 -6.77 13.99
N ALA A 186 -54.88 -6.12 14.00
CA ALA A 186 -55.38 -5.27 15.07
C ALA A 186 -56.67 -5.81 15.71
N GLN A 187 -56.75 -5.66 17.05
CA GLN A 187 -57.91 -5.40 17.93
C GLN A 187 -59.12 -6.37 18.00
N ALA A 188 -59.43 -6.83 19.24
CA ALA A 188 -60.78 -6.76 19.83
C ALA A 188 -60.80 -6.96 21.38
N VAL A 189 -61.21 -5.89 22.06
CA VAL A 189 -61.97 -5.66 23.32
C VAL A 189 -62.55 -6.88 24.11
N ASP A 190 -62.24 -7.01 25.41
CA ASP A 190 -63.09 -6.67 26.59
C ASP A 190 -63.06 -7.62 27.81
N THR A 191 -63.09 -6.98 28.99
CA THR A 191 -63.60 -7.38 30.32
C THR A 191 -62.85 -8.35 31.27
N LYS A 192 -62.73 -7.84 32.51
CA LYS A 192 -62.72 -8.45 33.86
C LYS A 192 -61.37 -8.81 34.55
N THR A 193 -61.00 -7.94 35.48
CA THR A 193 -60.30 -8.17 36.77
C THR A 193 -61.00 -9.26 37.63
N PRO A 194 -60.48 -9.76 38.80
CA PRO A 194 -59.21 -9.44 39.52
C PRO A 194 -58.52 -10.64 40.27
N ILE A 195 -57.49 -10.34 41.09
CA ILE A 195 -57.10 -10.95 42.41
C ILE A 195 -56.00 -12.05 42.50
N CYS A 196 -54.93 -11.72 43.27
CA CYS A 196 -54.04 -12.52 44.18
C CYS A 196 -53.21 -13.70 43.60
N LYS A 197 -52.04 -14.10 44.14
CA LYS A 197 -51.42 -13.90 45.46
C LYS A 197 -49.93 -14.28 45.36
N GLU A 198 -49.16 -13.75 46.31
CA GLU A 198 -47.85 -14.22 46.76
C GLU A 198 -47.87 -15.71 47.15
N THR A 199 -46.76 -16.41 46.88
CA THR A 199 -46.00 -17.26 47.82
C THR A 199 -44.64 -17.56 47.23
#